data_AF-A0A327HQR9-F1
#
_entry.id   AF-A0A327HQR9-F1
#
_cell.length_a   1.000
_cell.length_b   1.000
_cell.length_c   1.000
_cell.angle_alpha   90.00
_cell.angle_beta   90.00
_cell.angle_gamma   90.00
#
_symmetry.space_group_name_H-M   'P 1'
#
loop_
_entity.id
_entity.type
_entity.pdbx_description
1 polymer ?
#
loop_
_entity_poly.entity_id
_entity_poly.type
_entity_poly.pdbx_seq_one_letter_code
_entity_poly.pdbx_strand_id
1 'polypeptide(L)'
;MPPPTNGIGTQKKARLRTLTNEIKRFIFANPGCSAQSIVSYLSNEKKFRNHGLTPRKVGFFIPRHLKTDVRWWQDHTAGRRVYGPDAEE
;
A
#
# COMPACT_ATOMS: atom_id res chain seq x y z
N MET A 1 -2.24 29.39 -24.15
CA MET A 1 -1.27 28.27 -24.05
C MET A 1 -2.07 26.98 -23.88
N PRO A 2 -1.85 25.93 -24.69
CA PRO A 2 -2.45 24.63 -24.42
C PRO A 2 -1.84 24.05 -23.12
N PRO A 3 -2.62 23.27 -22.33
CA PRO A 3 -2.11 22.66 -21.11
C PRO A 3 -0.97 21.67 -21.47
N PRO A 4 0.05 21.50 -20.61
CA PRO A 4 1.16 20.60 -20.91
C PRO A 4 0.66 19.16 -21.06
N THR A 5 0.70 18.62 -22.27
CA THR A 5 0.19 17.29 -22.64
C THR A 5 1.11 16.14 -22.20
N ASN A 6 2.31 16.44 -21.71
CA ASN A 6 3.35 15.47 -21.32
C ASN A 6 3.18 14.86 -19.91
N GLY A 7 2.03 15.07 -19.24
CA GLY A 7 1.88 14.86 -17.80
C GLY A 7 1.19 13.56 -17.34
N ILE A 8 0.48 12.84 -18.22
CA ILE A 8 -0.44 11.76 -17.81
C ILE A 8 0.35 10.55 -17.26
N GLY A 9 1.42 10.14 -17.94
CA GLY A 9 2.25 9.00 -17.53
C GLY A 9 3.10 9.27 -16.28
N THR A 10 3.64 10.48 -16.18
CA THR A 10 4.44 10.96 -15.05
C THR A 10 3.60 11.09 -13.78
N GLN A 11 2.38 11.63 -13.88
CA GLN A 11 1.48 11.73 -12.74
C GLN A 11 1.03 10.35 -12.23
N LYS A 12 0.73 9.41 -13.14
CA LYS A 12 0.35 8.03 -12.77
C LYS A 12 1.50 7.31 -12.05
N LYS A 13 2.74 7.45 -12.55
CA LYS A 13 3.94 6.92 -11.89
C LYS A 13 4.17 7.55 -10.52
N ALA A 14 4.00 8.87 -10.40
CA ALA A 14 4.14 9.57 -9.12
C ALA A 14 3.12 9.07 -8.09
N ARG A 15 1.84 8.95 -8.48
CA ARG A 15 0.78 8.40 -7.60
C ARG A 15 1.10 6.98 -7.12
N LEU A 16 1.59 6.12 -8.02
CA LEU A 16 2.01 4.76 -7.68
C LEU A 16 3.15 4.79 -6.66
N ARG A 17 4.21 5.56 -6.93
CA ARG A 17 5.38 5.67 -6.03
C ARG A 17 4.98 6.17 -4.65
N THR A 18 4.13 7.19 -4.57
CA THR A 18 3.64 7.71 -3.28
C THR A 18 2.86 6.65 -2.51
N LEU A 19 1.93 5.93 -3.18
CA LEU A 19 1.15 4.88 -2.53
C LEU A 19 2.05 3.73 -2.04
N THR A 20 2.99 3.28 -2.86
CA THR A 20 3.99 2.26 -2.52
C THR A 20 4.78 2.66 -1.28
N ASN A 21 5.30 3.89 -1.24
CA ASN A 21 6.09 4.38 -0.12
C ASN A 21 5.27 4.49 1.18
N GLU A 22 4.03 4.96 1.12
CA GLU A 22 3.20 5.08 2.32
C GLU A 22 2.75 3.73 2.87
N ILE A 23 2.43 2.76 2.00
CA ILE A 23 2.14 1.39 2.44
C ILE A 23 3.36 0.78 3.11
N LYS A 24 4.56 0.90 2.50
CA LYS A 24 5.81 0.41 3.10
C LYS A 24 6.05 1.02 4.47
N ARG A 25 6.02 2.35 4.56
CA ARG A 25 6.23 3.07 5.83
C ARG A 25 5.33 2.58 6.95
N PHE A 26 4.04 2.39 6.64
CA PHE A 26 3.08 1.91 7.63
C PHE A 26 3.37 0.47 8.09
N ILE A 27 3.68 -0.43 7.16
CA ILE A 27 3.98 -1.84 7.47
C ILE A 27 5.27 -1.97 8.29
N PHE A 28 6.29 -1.19 7.95
CA PHE A 28 7.58 -1.20 8.67
C PHE A 28 7.43 -0.64 10.09
N ALA A 29 6.58 0.36 10.28
CA ALA A 29 6.27 0.89 11.61
C ALA A 29 5.33 -0.03 12.42
N ASN A 30 4.54 -0.88 11.75
CA ASN A 30 3.54 -1.74 12.38
C ASN A 30 3.59 -3.18 11.81
N PRO A 31 4.62 -3.99 12.15
CA PRO A 31 4.68 -5.39 11.72
C PRO A 31 3.47 -6.18 12.22
N GLY A 32 2.94 -7.08 11.39
CA GLY A 32 1.74 -7.86 11.70
C GLY A 32 0.42 -7.11 11.45
N CYS A 33 0.45 -5.94 10.81
CA CYS A 33 -0.77 -5.21 10.49
C CYS A 33 -1.59 -5.91 9.39
N SER A 34 -2.91 -5.68 9.42
CA SER A 34 -3.84 -6.22 8.42
C SER A 34 -4.10 -5.23 7.28
N ALA A 35 -4.64 -5.73 6.16
CA ALA A 35 -5.01 -4.89 5.02
C ALA A 35 -6.05 -3.80 5.40
N GLN A 36 -6.93 -4.10 6.36
CA GLN A 36 -7.89 -3.14 6.90
C GLN A 36 -7.20 -1.98 7.60
N SER A 37 -6.18 -2.28 8.41
CA SER A 37 -5.41 -1.27 9.15
C SER A 37 -4.69 -0.32 8.20
N ILE A 38 -4.05 -0.89 7.15
CA ILE A 38 -3.40 -0.11 6.08
C ILE A 38 -4.40 0.82 5.39
N VAL A 39 -5.58 0.32 5.01
CA VAL A 39 -6.60 1.14 4.34
C VAL A 39 -7.13 2.25 5.25
N SER A 40 -7.30 1.97 6.54
CA SER A 40 -7.71 2.96 7.54
C SER A 40 -6.69 4.10 7.64
N TYR A 41 -5.40 3.77 7.77
CA TYR A 41 -4.31 4.74 7.76
C TYR A 41 -4.29 5.59 6.49
N LEU A 42 -4.35 4.95 5.32
CA LEU A 42 -4.32 5.66 4.03
C LEU A 42 -5.53 6.59 3.85
N SER A 43 -6.71 6.16 4.28
CA SER A 43 -7.96 6.91 4.11
C SER A 43 -8.10 8.04 5.12
N ASN A 44 -7.71 7.82 6.37
CA ASN A 44 -7.94 8.77 7.46
C ASN A 44 -6.78 9.73 7.65
N GLU A 45 -5.56 9.22 7.70
CA GLU A 45 -4.39 10.06 8.00
C GLU A 45 -3.81 10.68 6.72
N LYS A 46 -3.72 9.91 5.65
CA LYS A 46 -3.09 10.34 4.39
C LYS A 46 -4.08 10.87 3.34
N LYS A 47 -5.37 10.93 3.68
CA LYS A 47 -6.45 11.48 2.84
C LYS A 47 -6.57 10.84 1.44
N PHE A 48 -6.15 9.58 1.27
CA PHE A 48 -6.34 8.81 0.03
C PHE A 48 -7.78 8.32 -0.19
N ARG A 49 -8.79 8.94 0.43
CA ARG A 49 -10.20 8.49 0.39
C ARG A 49 -10.74 8.33 -1.03
N ASN A 50 -10.32 9.21 -1.94
CA ASN A 50 -10.80 9.24 -3.33
C ASN A 50 -10.10 8.23 -4.25
N HIS A 51 -9.22 7.38 -3.71
CA HIS A 51 -8.46 6.40 -4.51
C HIS A 51 -9.18 5.04 -4.62
N GLY A 52 -10.33 4.87 -3.98
CA GLY A 52 -11.13 3.64 -4.04
C GLY A 52 -10.35 2.42 -3.54
N LEU A 53 -9.43 2.62 -2.59
CA LEU A 53 -8.63 1.56 -1.98
C LEU A 53 -9.51 0.76 -1.02
N THR A 54 -9.51 -0.56 -1.20
CA THR A 54 -10.19 -1.49 -0.31
C THR A 54 -9.17 -2.47 0.26
N PRO A 55 -9.45 -3.15 1.39
CA PRO A 55 -8.53 -4.14 1.94
C PRO A 55 -8.16 -5.22 0.92
N ARG A 56 -9.12 -5.60 0.06
CA ARG A 56 -8.89 -6.52 -1.06
C ARG A 56 -7.92 -5.96 -2.10
N LYS A 57 -8.10 -4.70 -2.53
CA LYS A 57 -7.18 -4.04 -3.48
C LYS A 57 -5.77 -3.88 -2.92
N VAL A 58 -5.64 -3.42 -1.67
CA VAL A 58 -4.34 -3.36 -0.98
C VAL A 58 -3.71 -4.75 -0.91
N GLY A 59 -4.56 -5.75 -0.65
CA GLY A 59 -4.14 -7.12 -0.65
C GLY A 59 -3.59 -7.66 -1.97
N PHE A 60 -4.11 -7.22 -3.12
CA PHE A 60 -3.51 -7.55 -4.41
C PHE A 60 -2.33 -6.64 -4.76
N PHE A 61 -2.32 -5.42 -4.24
CA PHE A 61 -1.28 -4.43 -4.49
C PHE A 61 0.08 -4.86 -3.91
N ILE A 62 0.10 -5.32 -2.66
CA ILE A 62 1.32 -5.70 -1.95
C ILE A 62 2.13 -6.78 -2.69
N PRO A 63 1.58 -7.98 -2.99
CA PRO A 63 2.33 -9.00 -3.71
C PRO A 63 2.73 -8.59 -5.13
N ARG A 64 2.08 -7.57 -5.73
CA ARG A 64 2.38 -7.09 -7.08
C ARG A 64 3.49 -6.03 -7.12
N HIS A 65 3.59 -5.19 -6.10
CA HIS A 65 4.47 -4.01 -6.13
C HIS A 65 5.48 -3.94 -4.98
N LEU A 66 5.32 -4.79 -3.96
CA LEU A 66 6.05 -4.73 -2.69
C LEU A 66 6.67 -6.07 -2.30
N LYS A 67 6.65 -7.07 -3.20
CA LYS A 67 7.10 -8.43 -2.89
C LYS A 67 8.54 -8.50 -2.36
N THR A 68 9.40 -7.57 -2.76
CA THR A 68 10.82 -7.50 -2.37
C THR A 68 11.06 -6.95 -0.97
N ASP A 69 10.10 -6.22 -0.40
CA ASP A 69 10.30 -5.50 0.87
C ASP A 69 9.29 -5.92 1.95
N VAL A 70 8.21 -6.58 1.53
CA VAL A 70 7.08 -6.91 2.39
C VAL A 70 6.69 -8.35 2.16
N ARG A 71 6.76 -9.13 3.23
CA ARG A 71 6.18 -10.46 3.31
C ARG A 71 4.77 -10.42 3.89
N TRP A 72 4.03 -11.48 3.64
CA TRP A 72 2.70 -11.67 4.21
C TRP A 72 2.54 -13.10 4.70
N TRP A 73 1.72 -13.27 5.73
CA TRP A 73 1.35 -14.59 6.24
C TRP A 73 -0.10 -14.57 6.72
N GLN A 74 -0.68 -15.76 6.87
CA GLN A 74 -2.02 -15.92 7.41
C GLN A 74 -1.93 -15.87 8.94
N ASP A 75 -2.66 -14.93 9.55
CA ASP A 75 -2.95 -14.96 10.97
C ASP A 75 -4.12 -15.93 11.18
N HIS A 76 -3.82 -17.12 11.71
CA HIS A 76 -4.80 -18.18 11.93
C HIS A 76 -5.76 -17.88 13.08
N THR A 77 -5.36 -17.03 14.03
CA THR A 77 -6.21 -16.65 15.16
C THR A 77 -7.29 -15.69 14.70
N ALA A 78 -6.94 -14.70 13.89
CA ALA A 78 -7.89 -13.71 13.38
C ALA A 78 -8.47 -14.03 11.98
N GLY A 79 -8.05 -15.15 11.37
CA GLY A 79 -8.54 -15.59 10.05
C GLY A 79 -8.24 -14.61 8.90
N ARG A 80 -7.18 -13.81 9.02
CA ARG A 80 -6.88 -12.71 8.09
C ARG A 80 -5.42 -12.71 7.66
N ARG A 81 -5.14 -12.08 6.53
CA ARG A 81 -3.76 -11.86 6.12
C ARG A 81 -3.16 -10.65 6.82
N VAL A 82 -1.93 -10.82 7.30
CA VAL A 82 -1.12 -9.79 7.92
C VAL A 82 0.19 -9.59 7.16
N TYR A 83 0.80 -8.43 7.35
CA TYR A 83 1.97 -7.98 6.60
C TYR A 83 3.09 -7.55 7.54
N GLY A 84 4.32 -7.74 7.10
CA GLY A 84 5.51 -7.29 7.82
C GLY A 84 6.67 -7.05 6.87
N PRO A 85 7.73 -6.39 7.35
CA PRO A 85 8.96 -6.25 6.59
C PRO A 85 9.50 -7.64 6.23
N ASP A 86 10.00 -7.76 5.00
CA ASP A 86 10.75 -8.95 4.61
C ASP A 86 12.15 -8.81 5.21
N ALA A 87 12.40 -9.54 6.29
CA ALA A 87 13.68 -9.57 6.97
C ALA A 87 14.59 -10.57 6.23
N GLU A 88 15.07 -10.18 5.06
CA GLU A 88 16.28 -10.78 4.49
C GLU A 88 17.42 -9.77 4.68
N GLU A 89 18.02 -9.83 5.88
CA GLU A 89 19.43 -9.47 6.12
C GLU A 89 20.06 -10.58 6.97
#